data_AF-A0A1X2I5Q6-F1
#
_entry.id   AF-A0A1X2I5Q6-F1
#
_cell.length_a   1.000
_cell.length_b   1.000
_cell.length_c   1.000
_cell.angle_alpha   90.00
_cell.angle_beta   90.00
_cell.angle_gamma   90.00
#
_symmetry.space_group_name_H-M   'P 1'
#
loop_
_entity.id
_entity.type
_entity.pdbx_description
1 polymer ?
#
loop_
_entity_poly.entity_id
_entity_poly.type
_entity_poly.pdbx_seq_one_letter_code
_entity_poly.pdbx_strand_id
1 'polypeptide(L)' 'MAQWQKEGWLHVGDERNPPPWGRIPKPEDIIGSVLLQDGQIQAKTYQAMPAYRLVTNKGLMQLSPALEQCLLDIAKQKLK' A
#
# COMPACT_ATOMS: atom_id res chain seq x y z
N MET A 1 9.55 -4.79 7.58
CA MET A 1 10.19 -4.39 6.30
C MET A 1 10.93 -3.06 6.37
N ALA A 2 10.44 -2.05 7.13
CA ALA A 2 11.11 -0.74 7.30
C ALA A 2 12.44 -0.73 8.09
N GLN A 3 12.89 -1.85 8.68
CA GLN A 3 14.14 -1.90 9.47
C GLN A 3 15.40 -2.17 8.61
N TRP A 4 15.25 -2.65 7.37
CA TRP A 4 16.37 -3.10 6.53
C TRP A 4 16.58 -2.25 5.27
N GLN A 5 15.49 -1.70 4.71
CA GLN A 5 15.54 -0.69 3.66
C GLN A 5 15.52 0.68 4.33
N LYS A 6 16.64 1.40 4.33
CA LYS A 6 16.72 2.77 4.86
C LYS A 6 16.31 3.80 3.80
N GLU A 7 16.48 3.44 2.53
CA GLU A 7 16.26 4.30 1.36
C GLU A 7 15.46 3.54 0.30
N GLY A 8 14.60 4.25 -0.43
CA GLY A 8 13.94 3.74 -1.64
C GLY A 8 12.43 3.91 -1.66
N TRP A 9 11.77 3.29 -2.65
CA TRP A 9 10.32 3.33 -2.77
C TRP A 9 9.68 2.15 -2.05
N LEU A 10 8.76 2.44 -1.14
CA LEU A 10 7.92 1.45 -0.48
C LEU A 10 6.60 1.35 -1.26
N HIS A 11 6.31 0.17 -1.78
CA HIS A 11 5.06 -0.11 -2.49
C HIS A 11 4.01 -0.63 -1.52
N VAL A 12 2.84 0.03 -1.51
CA VAL A 12 1.66 -0.43 -0.79
C VAL A 12 0.96 -1.44 -1.70
N GLY A 13 1.18 -2.72 -1.42
CA GLY A 13 0.58 -3.82 -2.17
C GLY A 13 -0.85 -4.12 -1.72
N ASP A 14 -1.63 -4.64 -2.66
CA ASP A 14 -2.94 -5.20 -2.42
C ASP A 14 -2.83 -6.68 -2.01
N GLU A 15 -3.42 -7.04 -0.87
CA GLU A 15 -3.34 -8.41 -0.33
C GLU A 15 -4.26 -9.40 -1.05
N ARG A 16 -5.10 -8.94 -2.00
CA ARG A 16 -5.87 -9.84 -2.88
C ARG A 16 -4.99 -10.81 -3.67
N ASN A 17 -3.79 -10.38 -4.04
CA ASN A 17 -2.87 -11.12 -4.89
C ASN A 17 -1.43 -10.91 -4.42
N PRO A 18 -1.04 -11.49 -3.27
CA PRO A 18 0.25 -11.23 -2.67
C PRO A 18 1.37 -11.75 -3.60
N PRO A 19 2.46 -10.98 -3.78
CA PRO A 19 3.58 -11.43 -4.58
C PRO A 19 4.31 -12.59 -3.89
N PRO A 20 5.07 -13.39 -4.66
CA PRO A 20 6.03 -14.33 -4.08
C PRO A 20 7.00 -13.63 -3.13
N TRP A 21 7.52 -14.35 -2.14
CA TRP A 21 8.43 -13.79 -1.13
C TRP A 21 9.62 -13.06 -1.77
N GLY A 22 9.88 -11.84 -1.33
CA GLY A 22 10.96 -11.00 -1.84
C GLY A 22 10.72 -10.40 -3.23
N ARG A 23 9.51 -10.50 -3.80
CA ARG A 23 9.15 -9.85 -5.07
C ARG A 23 8.28 -8.62 -4.86
N ILE A 24 8.43 -7.65 -5.75
CA ILE A 24 7.54 -6.50 -5.88
C ILE A 24 6.22 -6.97 -6.52
N PRO A 25 5.04 -6.52 -6.07
CA PRO A 25 3.78 -6.83 -6.72
C PRO A 25 3.71 -6.33 -8.16
N LYS A 26 2.78 -6.85 -8.94
CA LYS A 26 2.51 -6.31 -10.29
C LYS A 26 1.97 -4.89 -10.18
N PRO A 27 2.17 -4.01 -11.18
CA PRO A 27 1.62 -2.66 -11.16
C PRO A 27 0.10 -2.59 -10.92
N GLU A 28 -0.66 -3.56 -11.40
CA GLU A 28 -2.11 -3.68 -11.17
C GLU A 28 -2.49 -3.99 -9.71
N ASP A 29 -1.57 -4.55 -8.94
CA ASP A 29 -1.74 -4.98 -7.54
C ASP A 29 -1.00 -4.04 -6.56
N ILE A 30 -0.48 -2.89 -7.02
CA ILE A 30 0.12 -1.85 -6.17
C ILE A 30 -0.89 -0.71 -6.07
N ILE A 31 -1.32 -0.36 -4.86
CA ILE A 31 -2.23 0.78 -4.63
C ILE A 31 -1.51 2.10 -4.89
N GLY A 32 -0.30 2.20 -4.37
CA GLY A 32 0.55 3.37 -4.50
C GLY A 32 1.93 3.13 -3.92
N SER A 33 2.80 4.12 -4.09
CA SER A 33 4.18 4.08 -3.62
C SER A 33 4.48 5.32 -2.80
N VAL A 34 5.34 5.18 -1.81
CA VAL A 34 5.82 6.29 -0.97
C VAL A 34 7.33 6.20 -0.83
N LEU A 35 8.00 7.35 -0.81
CA LEU A 35 9.43 7.40 -0.59
C LEU A 35 9.75 7.09 0.87
N LEU A 36 10.76 6.27 1.06
CA LEU A 36 11.40 5.99 2.33
C LEU A 36 12.79 6.64 2.28
N GLN A 37 13.06 7.48 3.27
CA GLN A 37 14.33 8.18 3.41
C GLN A 37 14.74 8.13 4.89
N ASP A 38 15.97 7.73 5.17
CA ASP A 38 16.51 7.49 6.51
C ASP A 38 15.63 6.57 7.38
N GLY A 39 14.96 5.60 6.74
CA GLY A 39 14.01 4.68 7.39
C GLY A 39 12.67 5.35 7.79
N GLN A 40 12.42 6.59 7.37
CA GLN A 40 11.19 7.32 7.62
C GLN A 40 10.34 7.44 6.35
N ILE A 41 9.03 7.22 6.51
CA ILE A 41 8.06 7.31 5.42
C ILE A 41 7.79 8.79 5.14
N GLN A 42 8.11 9.24 3.93
CA GLN A 42 7.87 10.59 3.47
C GLN A 42 6.44 10.72 2.93
N ALA A 43 5.45 10.89 3.81
CA ALA A 43 4.01 10.84 3.45
C ALA A 43 3.59 11.76 2.28
N LYS A 44 4.24 12.92 2.11
CA LYS A 44 3.95 13.87 1.02
C LYS A 44 4.36 13.38 -0.37
N THR A 45 5.12 12.29 -0.44
CA THR A 45 5.61 11.71 -1.70
C THR A 45 4.73 10.58 -2.23
N TYR A 46 3.56 10.37 -1.61
CA TYR A 46 2.62 9.34 -2.05
C TYR A 46 2.25 9.54 -3.53
N GLN A 47 2.46 8.50 -4.32
CA GLN A 47 2.07 8.41 -5.72
C GLN A 47 1.13 7.23 -5.91
N ALA A 48 -0.10 7.53 -6.30
CA ALA A 48 -1.07 6.50 -6.66
C ALA A 48 -0.63 5.78 -7.93
N MET A 49 -0.86 4.47 -7.99
CA MET A 49 -0.53 3.68 -9.17
C MET A 49 -1.64 3.80 -10.23
N PRO A 50 -1.36 4.32 -11.45
CA PRO A 50 -2.41 4.56 -12.45
C PRO A 50 -3.10 3.29 -12.95
N ALA A 51 -2.40 2.15 -12.89
CA ALA A 51 -2.90 0.85 -13.32
C ALA A 51 -3.83 0.19 -12.29
N TYR A 52 -3.85 0.66 -11.05
CA TYR A 52 -4.59 0.03 -9.96
C TYR A 52 -6.10 0.23 -10.10
N ARG A 53 -6.88 -0.77 -9.68
CA ARG A 53 -8.35 -0.74 -9.65
C ARG A 53 -8.88 -1.30 -8.34
N LEU A 54 -9.90 -0.66 -7.78
CA LEU A 54 -10.53 -1.09 -6.52
C LEU A 54 -11.23 -2.44 -6.65
N VAL A 55 -11.74 -2.79 -7.83
CA VAL A 55 -12.39 -4.06 -8.11
C VAL A 55 -11.77 -4.63 -9.39
N THR A 56 -11.36 -5.89 -9.32
CA THR A 56 -10.80 -6.64 -10.44
C THR A 56 -11.47 -8.01 -10.52
N ASN A 57 -11.09 -8.81 -11.50
CA ASN A 57 -11.48 -10.23 -11.56
C ASN A 57 -10.96 -11.06 -10.37
N LYS A 58 -10.02 -10.54 -9.58
CA LYS A 58 -9.51 -11.16 -8.34
C LYS A 58 -10.33 -10.76 -7.10
N GLY A 59 -11.38 -9.95 -7.26
CA GLY A 59 -12.26 -9.50 -6.18
C GLY A 59 -12.06 -8.04 -5.77
N LEU A 60 -12.54 -7.70 -4.56
CA LEU A 60 -12.46 -6.36 -3.96
C LEU A 60 -11.14 -6.13 -3.22
N MET A 61 -10.67 -4.87 -3.17
CA MET A 61 -9.47 -4.45 -2.41
C MET A 61 -9.34 -5.12 -1.06
N GLN A 62 -8.17 -5.69 -0.81
CA GLN A 62 -7.76 -6.20 0.49
C GLN A 62 -6.50 -5.47 0.93
N LEU A 63 -6.53 -4.96 2.14
CA LEU A 63 -5.41 -4.30 2.80
C LEU A 63 -4.88 -5.22 3.89
N SER A 64 -3.64 -5.00 4.28
CA SER A 64 -3.12 -5.63 5.50
C SER A 64 -3.97 -5.24 6.71
N PRO A 65 -4.11 -6.11 7.72
CA PRO A 65 -4.95 -5.84 8.89
C PRO A 65 -4.65 -4.49 9.57
N ALA A 66 -3.38 -4.08 9.59
CA ALA A 66 -2.96 -2.79 10.14
C ALA A 66 -3.46 -1.61 9.29
N LEU A 67 -3.34 -1.69 7.97
CA LEU A 67 -3.80 -0.64 7.06
C LEU A 67 -5.33 -0.56 6.98
N GLU A 68 -5.99 -1.72 7.01
CA GLU A 68 -7.45 -1.80 7.09
C GLU A 68 -7.97 -1.10 8.34
N GLN A 69 -7.38 -1.39 9.51
CA GLN A 69 -7.78 -0.74 10.75
C GLN A 69 -7.58 0.79 10.69
N CYS A 70 -6.44 1.26 10.19
CA CYS A 70 -6.20 2.70 10.00
C CYS A 70 -7.26 3.34 9.07
N LEU A 71 -7.63 2.65 7.98
CA LEU A 71 -8.64 3.13 7.05
C LEU A 71 -10.01 3.24 7.74
N LEU A 72 -10.42 2.21 8.50
CA LEU A 72 -11.68 2.20 9.24
C LEU A 72 -11.74 3.32 10.29
N ASP A 73 -10.65 3.58 11.00
CA ASP A 73 -10.59 4.64 12.01
C ASP A 73 -10.75 6.02 11.38
N ILE A 74 -10.06 6.30 10.27
CA ILE A 74 -10.20 7.55 9.52
C ILE A 74 -11.61 7.67 8.92
N ALA A 75 -12.16 6.60 8.37
CA ALA A 75 -13.50 6.60 7.80
C ALA A 75 -14.56 6.93 8.86
N LYS A 76 -14.46 6.33 10.06
CA LYS A 76 -15.33 6.64 11.20
C LYS A 76 -15.18 8.09 11.67
N GLN A 77 -13.98 8.66 11.64
CA GLN A 77 -13.75 10.07 11.98
C GLN A 77 -14.39 11.02 10.98
N LYS A 78 -14.36 10.69 9.68
CA LYS A 78 -14.96 11.52 8.62
C LYS A 78 -16.49 11.43 8.53
N LEU A 79 -17.08 10.37 9.08
CA LEU A 79 -18.54 10.18 9.12
C LEU A 79 -19.20 10.88 10.32
N LYS A 80 -18.40 11.37 11.27
CA LYS A 80 -18.85 12.26 12.36
C LYS A 80 -18.85 13.70 11.90
#